data_AF-A0A7S0CJE1-F1
#
_entry.id   AF-A0A7S0CJE1-F1
#
_cell.length_a   1.000
_cell.length_b   1.000
_cell.length_c   1.000
_cell.angle_alpha   90.00
_cell.angle_beta   90.00
_cell.angle_gamma   90.00
#
_symmetry.space_group_name_H-M   'P 1'
#
loop_
_entity.id
_entity.type
_entity.pdbx_description
1 polymer ?
#
loop_
_entity_poly.entity_id
_entity_poly.type
_entity_poly.pdbx_seq_one_letter_code
_entity_poly.pdbx_strand_id
1 'polypeptide(L)'
;MKGVRNRSSRRLMKIFDTIKNDNESDQISDGITANSTSASSVSNSYLESLSKNDDDKLSTMNQDEKSIINQIGSIFVSQLPVLCLILSLAIFFGKKFEGWCTATSIYYCWTTLATVGYGDYSPQSQPMRLFAVFFIPFSVAIAGEMIGRIATIFANREEARAEQRFLARELTMQDLIVMDTDNSGEVSFNEFLTFMLVTMQKVEQDTVDELKVVFTGLNLDGSGTIKKDDLILAVKKRKEQKLGNRAARK
;
A
#
# COMPACT_ATOMS: atom_id res chain seq x y z
N MET A 1 -4.74 -0.37 15.06
CA MET A 1 -4.92 -0.17 13.60
C MET A 1 -6.10 -1.00 13.02
N LYS A 2 -7.28 -1.05 13.65
CA LYS A 2 -8.45 -1.86 13.19
C LYS A 2 -9.57 -1.05 12.49
N GLY A 3 -9.47 0.29 12.45
CA GLY A 3 -10.58 1.17 12.04
C GLY A 3 -10.65 1.58 10.56
N VAL A 4 -9.58 1.37 9.77
CA VAL A 4 -9.54 1.80 8.36
C VAL A 4 -10.14 0.75 7.43
N ARG A 5 -9.90 -0.55 7.71
CA ARG A 5 -10.36 -1.69 6.91
C ARG A 5 -11.89 -1.78 6.75
N ASN A 6 -12.63 -1.29 7.75
CA ASN A 6 -14.11 -1.32 7.75
C ASN A 6 -14.72 -0.22 6.85
N ARG A 7 -14.00 0.88 6.58
CA ARG A 7 -14.53 1.96 5.73
C ARG A 7 -14.51 1.61 4.24
N SER A 8 -13.47 0.93 3.77
CA SER A 8 -13.38 0.49 2.36
C SER A 8 -14.46 -0.55 2.02
N SER A 9 -14.72 -1.50 2.92
CA SER A 9 -15.75 -2.53 2.74
C SER A 9 -17.16 -1.95 2.67
N ARG A 10 -17.46 -0.91 3.47
CA ARG A 10 -18.78 -0.25 3.45
C ARG A 10 -19.01 0.61 2.20
N ARG A 11 -17.94 1.16 1.61
CA ARG A 11 -18.04 1.93 0.36
C ARG A 11 -18.23 1.02 -0.85
N LEU A 12 -17.52 -0.12 -0.90
CA LEU A 12 -17.73 -1.13 -1.93
C LEU A 12 -19.15 -1.68 -1.91
N MET A 13 -19.71 -1.94 -0.72
CA MET A 13 -21.10 -2.42 -0.60
C MET A 13 -22.11 -1.40 -1.13
N LYS A 14 -21.90 -0.10 -0.89
CA LYS A 14 -22.77 0.96 -1.44
C LYS A 14 -22.71 1.05 -2.96
N ILE A 15 -21.53 0.89 -3.57
CA ILE A 15 -21.38 0.91 -5.04
C ILE A 15 -22.11 -0.29 -5.66
N PHE A 16 -21.96 -1.49 -5.08
CA PHE A 16 -22.70 -2.67 -5.52
C PHE A 16 -24.22 -2.53 -5.34
N ASP A 17 -24.67 -1.91 -4.25
CA ASP A 17 -26.10 -1.66 -4.01
C ASP A 17 -26.67 -0.62 -5.00
N THR A 18 -25.90 0.40 -5.39
CA THR A 18 -26.30 1.37 -6.42
C THR A 18 -26.41 0.70 -7.78
N ILE A 19 -25.43 -0.10 -8.19
CA ILE A 19 -25.46 -0.85 -9.47
C ILE A 19 -26.62 -1.87 -9.50
N LYS A 20 -26.96 -2.47 -8.36
CA LYS A 20 -28.09 -3.38 -8.25
C LYS A 20 -29.43 -2.68 -8.43
N ASN A 21 -29.58 -1.47 -7.88
CA ASN A 21 -30.80 -0.68 -8.02
C ASN A 21 -30.99 -0.13 -9.44
N ASP A 22 -29.91 0.24 -10.14
CA ASP A 22 -30.00 0.76 -11.51
C ASP A 22 -30.45 -0.33 -12.52
N ASN A 23 -30.09 -1.59 -12.28
CA ASN A 23 -30.57 -2.72 -13.07
C ASN A 23 -32.03 -3.11 -12.80
N GLU A 24 -32.64 -2.61 -11.71
CA GLU A 24 -34.05 -2.87 -11.36
C GLU A 24 -35.00 -1.81 -11.96
N SER A 25 -34.47 -0.65 -12.38
CA SER A 25 -35.24 0.45 -13.01
C SER A 25 -35.61 0.25 -14.48
N ASP A 26 -35.04 -0.73 -15.18
CA ASP A 26 -35.31 -0.98 -16.62
C ASP A 26 -36.58 -1.80 -16.90
N GLN A 27 -37.40 -2.10 -15.89
CA GLN A 27 -38.65 -2.88 -16.03
C GLN A 27 -39.94 -2.05 -15.93
N ILE A 28 -39.88 -0.71 -15.94
CA ILE A 28 -41.08 0.15 -15.91
C ILE A 28 -41.13 1.05 -17.17
N SER A 29 -41.31 0.42 -18.33
CA SER A 29 -41.93 1.07 -19.48
C SER A 29 -43.37 0.60 -19.54
N ASP A 30 -44.32 1.46 -19.14
CA ASP A 30 -45.55 1.74 -19.87
C ASP A 30 -46.44 2.72 -19.08
N GLY A 31 -46.77 3.85 -19.71
CA GLY A 31 -47.82 4.77 -19.27
C GLY A 31 -47.37 6.18 -18.91
N ILE A 32 -47.02 7.01 -19.92
CA ILE A 32 -46.85 8.46 -19.72
C ILE A 32 -48.14 9.18 -20.09
N THR A 33 -48.91 9.59 -19.08
CA THR A 33 -49.75 10.78 -19.14
C THR A 33 -49.58 11.58 -17.84
N ALA A 34 -49.15 12.84 -18.00
CA ALA A 34 -49.24 13.95 -17.05
C ALA A 34 -48.46 13.84 -15.71
N ASN A 35 -47.35 14.57 -15.61
CA ASN A 35 -47.19 15.59 -14.56
C ASN A 35 -45.93 16.45 -14.77
N SER A 36 -46.12 17.77 -14.88
CA SER A 36 -45.03 18.77 -14.91
C SER A 36 -44.45 19.06 -13.52
N THR A 37 -44.95 18.41 -12.46
CA THR A 37 -44.49 18.55 -11.06
C THR A 37 -43.42 17.52 -10.67
N SER A 38 -43.32 16.39 -11.39
CA SER A 38 -42.33 15.34 -11.15
C SER A 38 -40.96 15.65 -11.79
N ALA A 39 -40.90 16.48 -12.82
CA ALA A 39 -39.63 16.85 -13.47
C ALA A 39 -38.74 17.75 -12.59
N SER A 40 -39.33 18.61 -11.75
CA SER A 40 -38.59 19.50 -10.84
C SER A 40 -38.14 18.80 -9.56
N SER A 41 -38.91 17.83 -9.05
CA SER A 41 -38.49 17.02 -7.90
C SER A 41 -37.38 16.01 -8.26
N VAL A 42 -37.43 15.45 -9.48
CA VAL A 42 -36.34 14.61 -10.01
C VAL A 42 -35.10 15.46 -10.29
N SER A 43 -35.24 16.65 -10.89
CA SER A 43 -34.08 17.54 -11.09
C SER A 43 -33.43 17.97 -9.76
N ASN A 44 -34.22 18.25 -8.72
CA ASN A 44 -33.69 18.60 -7.40
C ASN A 44 -32.98 17.42 -6.72
N SER A 45 -33.44 16.18 -6.86
CA SER A 45 -32.75 15.02 -6.29
C SER A 45 -31.43 14.70 -7.01
N TYR A 46 -31.35 14.95 -8.32
CA TYR A 46 -30.10 14.86 -9.09
C TYR A 46 -29.12 15.98 -8.73
N LEU A 47 -29.59 17.22 -8.53
CA LEU A 47 -28.71 18.32 -8.11
C LEU A 47 -28.24 18.16 -6.65
N GLU A 48 -29.08 17.61 -5.78
CA GLU A 48 -28.70 17.31 -4.40
C GLU A 48 -27.71 16.16 -4.32
N SER A 49 -27.82 15.14 -5.19
CA SER A 49 -26.81 14.07 -5.28
C SER A 49 -25.49 14.54 -5.88
N LEU A 50 -25.51 15.45 -6.86
CA LEU A 50 -24.31 16.12 -7.39
C LEU A 50 -23.62 16.98 -6.33
N SER A 51 -24.37 17.83 -5.61
CA SER A 51 -23.84 18.66 -4.52
C SER A 51 -23.23 17.81 -3.40
N LYS A 52 -23.92 16.74 -3.00
CA LYS A 52 -23.47 15.85 -1.92
C LYS A 52 -22.22 15.05 -2.30
N ASN A 53 -22.08 14.68 -3.58
CA ASN A 53 -20.86 14.08 -4.09
C ASN A 53 -19.67 15.07 -4.08
N ASP A 54 -19.91 16.34 -4.43
CA ASP A 54 -18.88 17.37 -4.39
C ASP A 54 -18.46 17.71 -2.95
N ASP A 55 -19.40 17.77 -2.00
CA ASP A 55 -19.13 17.98 -0.57
C ASP A 55 -18.38 16.79 0.07
N ASP A 56 -18.73 15.55 -0.28
CA ASP A 56 -18.01 14.35 0.16
C ASP A 56 -16.61 14.26 -0.46
N LYS A 57 -16.43 14.73 -1.70
CA LYS A 57 -15.13 14.78 -2.37
C LYS A 57 -14.22 15.87 -1.78
N LEU A 58 -14.78 17.02 -1.44
CA LEU A 58 -14.05 18.12 -0.79
C LEU A 58 -13.64 17.74 0.65
N SER A 59 -14.53 17.09 1.41
CA SER A 59 -14.22 16.65 2.77
C SER A 59 -13.19 15.52 2.81
N THR A 60 -13.21 14.59 1.85
CA THR A 60 -12.19 13.54 1.71
C THR A 60 -10.82 14.10 1.30
N MET A 61 -10.76 15.04 0.36
CA MET A 61 -9.51 15.74 0.02
C MET A 61 -8.90 16.48 1.23
N ASN A 62 -9.73 17.25 1.96
CA ASN A 62 -9.29 17.96 3.16
C ASN A 62 -8.79 17.02 4.27
N GLN A 63 -9.38 15.82 4.38
CA GLN A 63 -8.96 14.83 5.36
C GLN A 63 -7.66 14.13 4.97
N ASP A 64 -7.46 13.88 3.68
CA ASP A 64 -6.22 13.30 3.16
C ASP A 64 -5.03 14.25 3.32
N GLU A 65 -5.23 15.55 3.07
CA GLU A 65 -4.21 16.58 3.26
C GLU A 65 -3.80 16.72 4.73
N LYS A 66 -4.77 16.78 5.65
CA LYS A 66 -4.50 16.78 7.10
C LYS A 66 -3.75 15.51 7.52
N SER A 67 -4.07 14.36 6.92
CA SER A 67 -3.34 13.12 7.19
C SER A 67 -1.90 13.17 6.69
N ILE A 68 -1.60 13.84 5.56
CA ILE A 68 -0.21 14.05 5.08
C ILE A 68 0.56 14.87 6.09
N ILE A 69 0.02 16.03 6.44
CA ILE A 69 0.68 17.01 7.30
C ILE A 69 0.97 16.39 8.67
N ASN A 70 0.03 15.61 9.22
CA ASN A 70 0.25 14.93 10.49
C ASN A 70 1.30 13.82 10.41
N GLN A 71 1.35 13.04 9.34
CA GLN A 71 2.38 12.00 9.15
C GLN A 71 3.77 12.62 8.98
N ILE A 72 3.90 13.64 8.13
CA ILE A 72 5.16 14.39 7.96
C ILE A 72 5.56 15.05 9.27
N GLY A 73 4.63 15.72 9.96
CA GLY A 73 4.87 16.34 11.26
C GLY A 73 5.36 15.35 12.31
N SER A 74 4.79 14.14 12.34
CA SER A 74 5.24 13.09 13.26
C SER A 74 6.68 12.63 12.99
N ILE A 75 7.13 12.62 11.73
CA ILE A 75 8.52 12.32 11.37
C ILE A 75 9.44 13.39 11.95
N PHE A 76 9.13 14.67 11.72
CA PHE A 76 9.92 15.78 12.25
C PHE A 76 10.01 15.75 13.79
N VAL A 77 8.89 15.52 14.47
CA VAL A 77 8.87 15.40 15.94
C VAL A 77 9.73 14.22 16.42
N SER A 78 9.69 13.09 15.72
CA SER A 78 10.50 11.92 16.08
C SER A 78 12.01 12.13 15.91
N GLN A 79 12.42 13.03 15.01
CA GLN A 79 13.81 13.25 14.63
C GLN A 79 14.43 14.48 15.31
N LEU A 80 13.59 15.37 15.84
CA LEU A 80 13.98 16.53 16.65
C LEU A 80 15.01 16.21 17.76
N PRO A 81 14.84 15.17 18.62
CA PRO A 81 15.81 14.92 19.69
C PRO A 81 17.20 14.53 19.16
N VAL A 82 17.25 13.78 18.06
CA VAL A 82 18.50 13.36 17.42
C VAL A 82 19.22 14.55 16.79
N LEU A 83 18.48 15.43 16.10
CA LEU A 83 19.01 16.67 15.55
C LEU A 83 19.57 17.59 16.64
N CYS A 84 18.85 17.73 17.76
CA CYS A 84 19.32 18.49 18.92
C CYS A 84 20.61 17.92 19.51
N LEU A 85 20.74 16.58 19.56
CA LEU A 85 21.94 15.90 20.05
C LEU A 85 23.15 16.17 19.13
N ILE A 86 22.98 16.00 17.82
CA ILE A 86 24.03 16.29 16.83
C ILE A 86 24.48 17.75 16.93
N LEU A 87 23.53 18.68 16.99
CA LEU A 87 23.82 20.11 17.10
C LEU A 87 24.59 20.43 18.39
N SER A 88 24.20 19.81 19.50
CA SER A 88 24.87 19.98 20.79
C SER A 88 26.30 19.44 20.76
N LEU A 89 26.53 18.28 20.14
CA LEU A 89 27.87 17.71 19.95
C LEU A 89 28.74 18.61 19.07
N ALA A 90 28.20 19.11 17.96
CA ALA A 90 28.94 20.01 17.06
C ALA A 90 29.36 21.30 17.77
N ILE A 91 28.47 21.91 18.57
CA ILE A 91 28.77 23.10 19.37
C ILE A 91 29.82 22.80 20.44
N PHE A 92 29.69 21.69 21.15
CA PHE A 92 30.62 21.32 22.21
C PHE A 92 32.04 21.06 21.69
N PHE A 93 32.17 20.21 20.66
CA PHE A 93 33.48 19.87 20.09
C PHE A 93 34.09 21.04 19.32
N GLY A 94 33.29 21.79 18.53
CA GLY A 94 33.76 22.97 17.81
C GLY A 94 34.30 24.06 18.74
N LYS A 95 33.61 24.34 19.85
CA LYS A 95 34.12 25.28 20.86
C LYS A 95 35.36 24.78 21.57
N LYS A 96 35.38 23.51 21.97
CA LYS A 96 36.45 22.95 22.82
C LYS A 96 37.77 22.75 22.08
N PHE A 97 37.73 22.33 20.82
CA PHE A 97 38.93 21.92 20.08
C PHE A 97 39.35 22.89 18.98
N GLU A 98 38.42 23.67 18.41
CA GLU A 98 38.71 24.61 17.32
C GLU A 98 38.50 26.08 17.72
N GLY A 99 37.96 26.36 18.91
CA GLY A 99 37.63 27.71 19.36
C GLY A 99 36.52 28.37 18.55
N TRP A 100 35.69 27.59 17.86
CA TRP A 100 34.61 28.12 17.03
C TRP A 100 33.54 28.83 17.88
N CYS A 101 32.98 29.92 17.37
CA CYS A 101 31.80 30.50 17.98
C CYS A 101 30.58 29.59 17.76
N THR A 102 29.50 29.82 18.52
CA THR A 102 28.27 29.01 18.41
C THR A 102 27.72 29.02 16.97
N ALA A 103 27.76 30.16 16.29
CA ALA A 103 27.26 30.30 14.93
C ALA A 103 28.05 29.43 13.93
N THR A 104 29.39 29.45 14.00
CA THR A 104 30.26 28.61 13.16
C THR A 104 30.01 27.12 13.40
N SER A 105 29.75 26.73 14.66
CA SER A 105 29.47 25.33 14.99
C SER A 105 28.10 24.86 14.46
N ILE A 106 27.09 25.72 14.52
CA ILE A 106 25.76 25.47 13.92
C ILE A 106 25.90 25.38 12.40
N TYR A 107 26.68 26.27 11.78
CA TYR A 107 26.95 26.26 10.35
C TYR A 107 27.65 24.96 9.90
N TYR A 108 28.69 24.53 10.62
CA TYR A 108 29.36 23.26 10.37
C TYR A 108 28.41 22.06 10.49
N CYS A 109 27.55 22.04 11.51
CA CYS A 109 26.54 21.02 11.67
C CYS A 109 25.56 21.00 10.50
N TRP A 110 25.05 22.17 10.10
CA TRP A 110 24.10 22.30 9.00
C TRP A 110 24.70 21.87 7.65
N THR A 111 25.92 22.30 7.33
CA THR A 111 26.62 21.93 6.08
C THR A 111 26.90 20.42 6.01
N THR A 112 27.23 19.80 7.15
CA THR A 112 27.37 18.35 7.23
C THR A 112 26.03 17.63 7.01
N LEU A 113 24.93 18.09 7.64
CA LEU A 113 23.59 17.52 7.48
C LEU A 113 23.04 17.71 6.06
N ALA A 114 23.29 18.86 5.47
CA ALA A 114 22.95 19.18 4.08
C ALA A 114 23.84 18.44 3.07
N THR A 115 24.73 17.55 3.53
CA THR A 115 25.65 16.74 2.71
C THR A 115 26.66 17.56 1.90
N VAL A 116 26.81 18.85 2.21
CA VAL A 116 27.91 19.70 1.70
C VAL A 116 29.24 19.22 2.28
N GLY A 117 29.23 18.66 3.49
CA GLY A 117 30.40 18.13 4.18
C GLY A 117 31.17 19.22 4.90
N TYR A 118 32.41 19.50 4.48
CA TYR A 118 33.30 20.42 5.18
C TYR A 118 32.97 21.91 4.98
N GLY A 119 32.31 22.28 3.88
CA GLY A 119 32.01 23.70 3.58
C GLY A 119 33.25 24.60 3.72
N ASP A 120 33.06 25.78 4.31
CA ASP A 120 34.14 26.77 4.53
C ASP A 120 34.95 26.52 5.82
N TYR A 121 34.43 25.73 6.76
CA TYR A 121 35.03 25.48 8.05
C TYR A 121 35.33 24.00 8.23
N SER A 122 36.62 23.64 8.19
CA SER A 122 37.07 22.25 8.31
C SER A 122 37.87 22.03 9.61
N PRO A 123 37.81 20.82 10.20
CA PRO A 123 38.50 20.50 11.43
C PRO A 123 40.03 20.53 11.26
N GLN A 124 40.72 21.41 12.00
CA GLN A 124 42.17 21.56 11.92
C GLN A 124 42.91 20.75 12.97
N SER A 125 42.32 20.61 14.15
CA SER A 125 42.88 19.87 15.28
C SER A 125 42.73 18.35 15.10
N GLN A 126 43.74 17.59 15.56
CA GLN A 126 43.67 16.12 15.58
C GLN A 126 42.42 15.54 16.26
N PRO A 127 42.01 15.98 17.47
CA PRO A 127 40.82 15.45 18.12
C PRO A 127 39.52 15.75 17.36
N MET A 128 39.40 16.94 16.74
CA MET A 128 38.21 17.27 15.95
C MET A 128 38.16 16.49 14.63
N ARG A 129 39.30 16.22 14.00
CA ARG A 129 39.37 15.34 12.82
C ARG A 129 38.90 13.93 13.13
N LEU A 130 39.34 13.37 14.27
CA LEU A 130 38.88 12.05 14.71
C LEU A 130 37.36 12.03 14.98
N PHE A 131 36.83 13.08 15.62
CA PHE A 131 35.40 13.25 15.80
C PHE A 131 34.65 13.31 14.45
N ALA A 132 35.16 14.09 13.49
CA ALA A 132 34.55 14.27 12.17
C ALA A 132 34.41 12.95 11.39
N VAL A 133 35.38 12.04 11.52
CA VAL A 133 35.34 10.70 10.88
C VAL A 133 34.08 9.92 11.25
N PHE A 134 33.60 10.02 12.50
CA PHE A 134 32.37 9.35 12.93
C PHE A 134 31.13 10.24 12.77
N PHE A 135 31.29 11.54 13.02
CA PHE A 135 30.19 12.50 13.02
C PHE A 135 29.58 12.71 11.63
N ILE A 136 30.40 12.82 10.58
CA ILE A 136 29.94 13.06 9.21
C ILE A 136 29.08 11.91 8.68
N PRO A 137 29.54 10.64 8.64
CA PRO A 137 28.72 9.55 8.12
C PRO A 137 27.44 9.35 8.95
N PHE A 138 27.50 9.55 10.27
CA PHE A 138 26.32 9.47 11.13
C PHE A 138 25.29 10.56 10.80
N SER A 139 25.74 11.80 10.61
CA SER A 139 24.88 12.93 10.23
C SER A 139 24.23 12.71 8.87
N VAL A 140 24.99 12.21 7.89
CA VAL A 140 24.48 11.90 6.54
C VAL A 140 23.47 10.74 6.59
N ALA A 141 23.72 9.70 7.38
CA ALA A 141 22.78 8.59 7.54
C ALA A 141 21.41 9.05 8.07
N ILE A 142 21.41 9.97 9.04
CA ILE A 142 20.17 10.53 9.61
C ILE A 142 19.42 11.40 8.59
N ALA A 143 20.14 12.21 7.81
CA ALA A 143 19.53 12.97 6.71
C ALA A 143 18.92 12.03 5.66
N GLY A 144 19.62 10.96 5.30
CA GLY A 144 19.11 9.93 4.39
C GLY A 144 17.87 9.21 4.93
N GLU A 145 17.86 8.86 6.22
CA GLU A 145 16.70 8.25 6.87
C GLU A 145 15.48 9.18 6.82
N MET A 146 15.67 10.47 7.07
CA MET A 146 14.61 11.48 6.99
C MET A 146 13.97 11.52 5.60
N ILE A 147 14.81 11.61 4.55
CA ILE A 147 14.34 11.60 3.16
C ILE A 147 13.64 10.28 2.82
N GLY A 148 14.21 9.15 3.23
CA GLY A 148 13.63 7.82 3.00
C GLY A 148 12.25 7.66 3.64
N ARG A 149 12.06 8.13 4.88
CA ARG A 149 10.76 8.11 5.56
C ARG A 149 9.73 9.00 4.86
N ILE A 150 10.15 10.16 4.34
CA ILE A 150 9.26 11.01 3.54
C ILE A 150 8.90 10.30 2.22
N ALA A 151 9.88 9.73 1.53
CA ALA A 151 9.67 9.01 0.27
C ALA A 151 8.68 7.84 0.43
N THR A 152 8.76 7.08 1.53
CA THR A 152 7.80 5.99 1.80
C THR A 152 6.38 6.48 2.01
N ILE A 153 6.16 7.67 2.58
CA ILE A 153 4.80 8.28 2.65
C ILE A 153 4.24 8.51 1.25
N PHE A 154 5.07 9.00 0.32
CA PHE A 154 4.64 9.21 -1.07
C PHE A 154 4.40 7.89 -1.80
N ALA A 155 5.31 6.93 -1.68
CA ALA A 155 5.20 5.61 -2.32
C ALA A 155 3.93 4.86 -1.86
N ASN A 156 3.71 4.75 -0.55
CA ASN A 156 2.52 4.10 0.02
C ASN A 156 1.20 4.76 -0.44
N ARG A 157 1.24 6.04 -0.79
CA ARG A 157 0.07 6.77 -1.30
C ARG A 157 -0.20 6.47 -2.76
N GLU A 158 0.85 6.38 -3.56
CA GLU A 158 0.72 5.99 -4.95
C GLU A 158 0.11 4.59 -5.06
N GLU A 159 0.61 3.63 -4.26
CA GLU A 159 0.05 2.29 -4.13
C GLU A 159 -1.43 2.33 -3.73
N ALA A 160 -1.78 3.06 -2.67
CA ALA A 160 -3.17 3.15 -2.21
C ALA A 160 -4.11 3.78 -3.25
N ARG A 161 -3.63 4.74 -4.05
CA ARG A 161 -4.40 5.35 -5.15
C ARG A 161 -4.51 4.40 -6.34
N ALA A 162 -3.45 3.68 -6.67
CA ALA A 162 -3.44 2.69 -7.73
C ALA A 162 -4.43 1.56 -7.42
N GLU A 163 -4.42 1.05 -6.18
CA GLU A 163 -5.39 0.05 -5.70
C GLU A 163 -6.83 0.55 -5.85
N GLN A 164 -7.13 1.79 -5.42
CA GLN A 164 -8.48 2.34 -5.53
C GLN A 164 -8.92 2.55 -6.97
N ARG A 165 -8.03 3.07 -7.83
CA ARG A 165 -8.31 3.24 -9.26
C ARG A 165 -8.54 1.91 -9.94
N PHE A 166 -7.78 0.89 -9.57
CA PHE A 166 -7.93 -0.45 -10.11
C PHE A 166 -9.27 -1.07 -9.71
N LEU A 167 -9.69 -0.94 -8.45
CA LEU A 167 -10.98 -1.47 -7.99
C LEU A 167 -12.19 -0.68 -8.50
N ALA A 168 -12.01 0.60 -8.85
CA ALA A 168 -13.08 1.47 -9.33
C ALA A 168 -13.21 1.50 -10.86
N ARG A 169 -12.26 0.93 -11.61
CA ARG A 169 -12.37 0.85 -13.07
C ARG A 169 -13.36 -0.22 -13.49
N GLU A 170 -14.00 -0.02 -14.63
CA GLU A 170 -14.80 -1.04 -15.28
C GLU A 170 -13.90 -2.17 -15.81
N LEU A 171 -14.33 -3.42 -15.63
CA LEU A 171 -13.64 -4.58 -16.22
C LEU A 171 -13.77 -4.52 -17.74
N THR A 172 -12.63 -4.60 -18.42
CA THR A 172 -12.60 -4.60 -19.89
C THR A 172 -12.65 -6.01 -20.44
N MET A 173 -13.01 -6.12 -21.74
CA MET A 173 -12.94 -7.41 -22.44
C MET A 173 -11.54 -8.01 -22.44
N GLN A 174 -10.50 -7.18 -22.50
CA GLN A 174 -9.10 -7.63 -22.41
C GLN A 174 -8.80 -8.23 -21.03
N ASP A 175 -9.35 -7.68 -19.96
CA ASP A 175 -9.17 -8.24 -18.61
C ASP A 175 -9.81 -9.62 -18.49
N LEU A 176 -10.98 -9.83 -19.11
CA LEU A 176 -11.64 -11.13 -19.13
C LEU A 176 -10.82 -12.18 -19.88
N ILE A 177 -10.24 -11.82 -21.03
CA ILE A 177 -9.38 -12.72 -21.83
C ILE A 177 -8.10 -13.08 -21.07
N VAL A 178 -7.50 -12.13 -20.37
CA VAL A 178 -6.28 -12.38 -19.58
C VAL A 178 -6.56 -13.26 -18.35
N MET A 179 -7.77 -13.16 -17.81
CA MET A 179 -8.19 -13.84 -16.60
C MET A 179 -8.63 -15.29 -16.85
N ASP A 180 -9.23 -15.55 -18.01
CA ASP A 180 -9.57 -16.89 -18.50
C ASP A 180 -8.29 -17.70 -18.76
N THR A 181 -7.84 -18.40 -17.72
CA THR A 181 -6.55 -19.10 -17.75
C THR A 181 -6.69 -20.48 -18.39
N ASP A 182 -7.89 -21.04 -18.37
CA ASP A 182 -8.21 -22.35 -18.94
C ASP A 182 -8.78 -22.28 -20.37
N ASN A 183 -8.98 -21.08 -20.91
CA ASN A 183 -9.56 -20.80 -22.24
C ASN A 183 -10.96 -21.40 -22.41
N SER A 184 -11.73 -21.45 -21.33
CA SER A 184 -13.11 -21.94 -21.36
C SER A 184 -14.07 -20.96 -22.03
N GLY A 185 -13.67 -19.68 -22.17
CA GLY A 185 -14.51 -18.59 -22.67
C GLY A 185 -15.38 -17.95 -21.58
N GLU A 186 -15.32 -18.47 -20.35
CA GLU A 186 -15.97 -17.91 -19.16
C GLU A 186 -14.90 -17.66 -18.08
N VAL A 187 -15.19 -16.77 -17.14
CA VAL A 187 -14.28 -16.48 -16.02
C VAL A 187 -14.88 -17.01 -14.73
N SER A 188 -14.21 -17.98 -14.12
CA SER A 188 -14.60 -18.50 -12.81
C SER A 188 -14.24 -17.53 -11.67
N PHE A 189 -14.94 -17.65 -10.53
CA PHE A 189 -14.63 -16.82 -9.36
C PHE A 189 -13.18 -16.96 -8.88
N ASN A 190 -12.57 -18.14 -9.04
CA ASN A 190 -11.19 -18.38 -8.62
C ASN A 190 -10.19 -17.70 -9.54
N GLU A 191 -10.45 -17.66 -10.84
CA GLU A 191 -9.65 -16.91 -11.82
C GLU A 191 -9.76 -15.41 -11.58
N PHE A 192 -10.99 -14.93 -11.35
CA PHE A 192 -11.23 -13.55 -10.93
C PHE A 192 -10.51 -13.17 -9.66
N LEU A 193 -10.62 -14.01 -8.63
CA LEU A 193 -9.95 -13.79 -7.35
C LEU A 193 -8.42 -13.80 -7.51
N THR A 194 -7.88 -14.75 -8.27
CA THR A 194 -6.44 -14.88 -8.52
C THR A 194 -5.91 -13.65 -9.25
N PHE A 195 -6.57 -13.25 -10.34
CA PHE A 195 -6.22 -12.06 -11.10
C PHE A 195 -6.29 -10.80 -10.24
N MET A 196 -7.35 -10.65 -9.43
CA MET A 196 -7.51 -9.51 -8.55
C MET A 196 -6.38 -9.45 -7.50
N LEU A 197 -6.01 -10.57 -6.88
CA LEU A 197 -4.96 -10.62 -5.85
C LEU A 197 -3.56 -10.35 -6.41
N VAL A 198 -3.25 -10.91 -7.58
CA VAL A 198 -1.97 -10.71 -8.27
C VAL A 198 -1.85 -9.27 -8.77
N THR A 199 -2.88 -8.76 -9.43
CA THR A 199 -2.86 -7.41 -10.00
C THR A 199 -2.83 -6.33 -8.91
N MET A 200 -3.44 -6.58 -7.75
CA MET A 200 -3.32 -5.72 -6.57
C MET A 200 -1.98 -5.87 -5.82
N GLN A 201 -1.02 -6.64 -6.33
CA GLN A 201 0.27 -6.93 -5.70
C GLN A 201 0.14 -7.46 -4.25
N LYS A 202 -0.97 -8.15 -3.94
CA LYS A 202 -1.15 -8.79 -2.63
C LYS A 202 -0.50 -10.17 -2.57
N VAL A 203 -0.33 -10.78 -3.73
CA VAL A 203 0.30 -12.09 -3.90
C VAL A 203 1.15 -12.02 -5.15
N GLU A 204 2.37 -12.52 -5.10
CA GLU A 204 3.24 -12.65 -6.27
C GLU A 204 2.74 -13.79 -7.18
N GLN A 205 2.94 -13.65 -8.49
CA GLN A 205 2.56 -14.67 -9.48
C GLN A 205 3.17 -16.04 -9.12
N ASP A 206 4.46 -16.04 -8.75
CA ASP A 206 5.20 -17.25 -8.38
C ASP A 206 4.55 -17.98 -7.19
N THR A 207 4.05 -17.23 -6.20
CA THR A 207 3.35 -17.82 -5.05
C THR A 207 2.05 -18.49 -5.47
N VAL A 208 1.30 -17.88 -6.40
CA VAL A 208 0.08 -18.48 -6.94
C VAL A 208 0.40 -19.77 -7.68
N ASP A 209 1.46 -19.78 -8.48
CA ASP A 209 1.85 -20.95 -9.26
C ASP A 209 2.32 -22.11 -8.37
N GLU A 210 3.07 -21.82 -7.30
CA GLU A 210 3.41 -22.80 -6.27
C GLU A 210 2.16 -23.40 -5.62
N LEU A 211 1.18 -22.56 -5.26
CA LEU A 211 -0.08 -23.02 -4.67
C LEU A 211 -0.91 -23.88 -5.64
N LYS A 212 -0.91 -23.53 -6.94
CA LYS A 212 -1.54 -24.36 -7.98
C LYS A 212 -0.88 -25.73 -8.05
N VAL A 213 0.45 -25.82 -8.03
CA VAL A 213 1.16 -27.11 -8.02
C VAL A 213 0.78 -27.97 -6.81
N VAL A 214 0.71 -27.36 -5.62
CA VAL A 214 0.27 -28.07 -4.40
C VAL A 214 -1.17 -28.56 -4.54
N PHE A 215 -2.05 -27.74 -5.09
CA PHE A 215 -3.45 -28.09 -5.33
C PHE A 215 -3.58 -29.28 -6.30
N THR A 216 -2.90 -29.24 -7.44
CA THR A 216 -2.92 -30.34 -8.42
C THR A 216 -2.33 -31.63 -7.84
N GLY A 217 -1.33 -31.53 -6.96
CA GLY A 217 -0.78 -32.69 -6.25
C GLY A 217 -1.74 -33.34 -5.26
N LEU A 218 -2.73 -32.60 -4.75
CA LEU A 218 -3.78 -33.11 -3.85
C LEU A 218 -5.04 -33.52 -4.60
N ASN A 219 -5.33 -32.89 -5.73
CA ASN A 219 -6.46 -33.21 -6.58
C ASN A 219 -6.15 -34.43 -7.46
N LEU A 220 -6.38 -35.62 -6.90
CA LEU A 220 -6.08 -36.89 -7.56
C LEU A 220 -7.11 -37.28 -8.62
N ASP A 221 -8.33 -36.75 -8.54
CA ASP A 221 -9.42 -37.06 -9.46
C ASP A 221 -9.52 -36.07 -10.63
N GLY A 222 -8.72 -35.00 -10.63
CA GLY A 222 -8.70 -33.97 -11.68
C GLY A 222 -9.98 -33.15 -11.75
N SER A 223 -10.85 -33.21 -10.72
CA SER A 223 -12.19 -32.60 -10.75
C SER A 223 -12.20 -31.08 -10.61
N GLY A 224 -11.03 -30.45 -10.55
CA GLY A 224 -10.91 -29.02 -10.18
C GLY A 224 -11.27 -28.71 -8.72
N THR A 225 -11.63 -29.71 -7.90
CA THR A 225 -11.94 -29.56 -6.47
C THR A 225 -11.16 -30.58 -5.63
N ILE A 226 -10.91 -30.28 -4.35
CA ILE A 226 -10.33 -31.26 -3.42
C ILE A 226 -11.45 -31.81 -2.54
N LYS A 227 -11.73 -33.10 -2.65
CA LYS A 227 -12.71 -33.80 -1.82
C LYS A 227 -12.05 -34.49 -0.62
N LYS A 228 -12.88 -34.90 0.35
CA LYS A 228 -12.40 -35.68 1.51
C LYS A 228 -11.70 -36.97 1.07
N ASP A 229 -12.20 -37.60 0.02
CA ASP A 229 -11.66 -38.87 -0.48
C ASP A 229 -10.27 -38.70 -1.09
N ASP A 230 -10.00 -37.57 -1.76
CA ASP A 230 -8.68 -37.24 -2.30
C ASP A 230 -7.63 -37.12 -1.18
N LEU A 231 -8.02 -36.50 -0.07
CA LEU A 231 -7.15 -36.36 1.11
C LEU A 231 -6.88 -37.71 1.77
N ILE A 232 -7.88 -38.59 1.85
CA ILE A 232 -7.74 -39.94 2.40
C ILE A 232 -6.79 -40.77 1.52
N LEU A 233 -6.94 -40.70 0.20
CA LEU A 233 -6.06 -41.36 -0.77
C LEU A 233 -4.62 -40.82 -0.70
N ALA A 234 -4.45 -39.50 -0.60
CA ALA A 234 -3.13 -38.87 -0.46
C ALA A 234 -2.41 -39.33 0.83
N VAL A 235 -3.14 -39.46 1.95
CA VAL A 235 -2.59 -39.97 3.22
C VAL A 235 -2.23 -41.45 3.11
N LYS A 236 -3.07 -42.27 2.46
CA LYS A 236 -2.80 -43.70 2.24
C LYS A 236 -1.53 -43.90 1.40
N LYS A 237 -1.42 -43.17 0.28
CA LYS A 237 -0.24 -43.20 -0.62
C LYS A 237 1.05 -42.80 0.09
N ARG A 238 0.99 -41.79 0.99
CA ARG A 238 2.14 -41.39 1.84
C ARG A 238 2.53 -42.45 2.87
N LYS A 239 1.55 -43.15 3.48
CA LYS A 239 1.83 -44.26 4.42
C LYS A 239 2.48 -45.44 3.69
N GLU A 240 1.98 -45.80 2.52
CA GLU A 240 2.53 -46.88 1.69
C GLU A 240 3.96 -46.57 1.21
N GLN A 241 4.24 -45.34 0.77
CA GLN A 241 5.62 -44.91 0.45
C GLN A 241 6.58 -44.98 1.64
N LYS A 242 6.14 -44.57 2.84
CA LYS A 242 6.97 -44.65 4.05
C LYS A 242 7.25 -46.09 4.48
N LEU A 243 6.29 -46.99 4.28
CA LEU A 243 6.45 -48.43 4.53
C LEU A 243 7.41 -49.06 3.50
N GLY A 244 7.26 -48.73 2.22
CA GLY A 244 8.16 -49.20 1.14
C GLY A 244 9.62 -48.74 1.34
N ASN A 245 9.85 -47.47 1.66
CA ASN A 245 11.20 -46.95 1.92
C ASN A 245 11.85 -47.53 3.19
N ARG A 246 11.06 -47.99 4.16
CA ARG A 246 11.56 -48.71 5.34
C ARG A 246 11.88 -50.17 5.03
N ALA A 247 11.12 -50.81 4.15
CA ALA A 247 11.37 -52.17 3.70
C ALA A 247 12.61 -52.25 2.79
N ALA A 248 12.84 -51.26 1.93
CA ALA A 248 14.01 -51.18 1.05
C ALA A 248 15.34 -50.82 1.76
N ARG A 249 15.28 -50.43 3.04
CA ARG A 249 16.46 -50.14 3.88
C ARG A 249 16.86 -51.30 4.81
N LYS A 250 16.11 -52.40 4.81
CA LYS A 250 16.46 -53.66 5.50
C LYS A 250 17.00 -54.66 4.49
#